data_AF-A0A1S8WNL7-F1
#
_entry.id   AF-A0A1S8WNL7-F1
#
_cell.length_a   1.000
_cell.length_b   1.000
_cell.length_c   1.000
_cell.angle_alpha   90.00
_cell.angle_beta   90.00
_cell.angle_gamma   90.00
#
_symmetry.space_group_name_H-M   'P 1'
#
loop_
_entity.id
_entity.type
_entity.pdbx_description
1 polymer ?
#
loop_
_entity_poly.entity_id
_entity_poly.type
_entity_poly.pdbx_seq_one_letter_code
_entity_poly.pdbx_strand_id
1 'polypeptide(L)'
;SVDVSVIRLTLSPCNSEPCFLVRGKTVRLEIEFAAPRDVRAEIQEIRGSSGQGPQLIQFPEDDICAYWFPPCPIKAKKFYALLYRPRVNVNSK
;
A
#
# COMPACT_ATOMS: atom_id res chain seq x y z
N SER A 1 -11.64 7.58 15.72
CA SER A 1 -10.22 7.92 15.93
C SER A 1 -9.47 7.52 14.69
N VAL A 2 -8.60 8.37 14.15
CA VAL A 2 -7.82 8.04 12.94
C VAL A 2 -6.46 7.52 13.40
N ASP A 3 -6.11 6.30 12.99
CA ASP A 3 -4.84 5.66 13.39
C ASP A 3 -3.65 6.15 12.56
N VAL A 4 -3.91 6.50 11.29
CA VAL A 4 -2.93 7.05 10.34
C VAL A 4 -3.59 8.06 9.39
N SER A 5 -2.85 9.07 8.96
CA SER A 5 -3.27 10.05 7.95
C SER A 5 -2.39 9.92 6.72
N VAL A 6 -2.97 9.47 5.59
CA VAL A 6 -2.25 9.35 4.32
C VAL A 6 -1.96 10.74 3.77
N ILE A 7 -0.70 10.97 3.43
CA ILE A 7 -0.16 12.24 2.91
C ILE A 7 -0.01 12.15 1.40
N ARG A 8 0.52 11.04 0.91
CA ARG A 8 0.81 10.85 -0.52
C ARG A 8 0.60 9.39 -0.90
N LEU A 9 0.01 9.18 -2.07
CA LEU A 9 -0.01 7.91 -2.75
C LEU A 9 0.63 8.10 -4.12
N THR A 10 1.57 7.24 -4.47
CA THR A 10 2.23 7.26 -5.77
C THR A 10 2.23 5.86 -6.35
N LEU A 11 1.77 5.75 -7.60
CA LEU A 11 1.74 4.52 -8.35
C LEU A 11 2.58 4.72 -9.61
N SER A 12 3.48 3.79 -9.91
CA SER A 12 4.32 3.86 -11.10
C SER A 12 4.49 2.49 -11.79
N PRO A 13 4.54 2.44 -13.13
CA PRO A 13 4.39 3.56 -14.06
C PRO A 13 2.93 4.07 -14.09
N CYS A 14 2.77 5.39 -14.09
CA CYS A 14 1.48 6.05 -14.19
C CYS A 14 1.69 7.46 -14.76
N ASN A 15 1.45 7.61 -16.06
CA ASN A 15 1.83 8.81 -16.80
C ASN A 15 0.66 9.78 -17.03
N SER A 16 -0.55 9.36 -16.68
CA SER A 16 -1.79 10.12 -16.85
C SER A 16 -2.85 9.62 -15.88
N GLU A 17 -3.84 10.45 -15.61
CA GLU A 17 -5.06 10.05 -14.92
C GLU A 17 -6.21 9.87 -15.94
N PRO A 18 -6.94 8.75 -15.92
CA PRO A 18 -6.83 7.62 -15.00
C PRO A 18 -5.57 6.76 -15.24
N CYS A 19 -5.11 6.10 -14.17
CA CYS A 19 -3.93 5.25 -14.24
C CYS A 19 -4.24 3.90 -14.90
N PHE A 20 -3.52 3.55 -15.96
CA PHE A 20 -3.67 2.26 -16.63
C PHE A 20 -2.60 1.26 -16.17
N LEU A 21 -3.04 0.20 -15.49
CA LEU A 21 -2.18 -0.89 -15.07
C LEU A 21 -2.25 -2.06 -16.05
N VAL A 22 -1.09 -2.60 -16.42
CA VAL A 22 -0.99 -3.73 -17.36
C VAL A 22 -0.93 -5.03 -16.58
N ARG A 23 -1.86 -5.96 -16.88
CA ARG A 23 -1.92 -7.29 -16.26
C ARG A 23 -0.58 -8.02 -16.32
N GLY A 24 -0.22 -8.67 -15.22
CA GLY A 24 1.02 -9.45 -15.10
C GLY A 24 2.31 -8.61 -15.01
N LYS A 25 2.24 -7.27 -15.14
CA LYS A 25 3.39 -6.39 -14.92
C LYS A 25 3.54 -6.05 -13.43
N THR A 26 4.77 -5.73 -13.05
CA THR A 26 5.07 -5.23 -11.71
C THR A 26 4.90 -3.72 -11.72
N VAL A 27 4.22 -3.19 -10.73
CA VAL A 27 4.07 -1.75 -10.48
C VAL A 27 4.75 -1.42 -9.15
N ARG A 28 5.10 -0.15 -8.93
CA ARG A 28 5.61 0.35 -7.66
C ARG A 28 4.53 1.22 -7.02
N LEU A 29 4.12 0.83 -5.83
CA LEU A 29 3.17 1.54 -4.98
C LEU A 29 3.95 2.14 -3.81
N GLU A 30 3.80 3.44 -3.61
CA GLU A 30 4.34 4.16 -2.47
C GLU A 30 3.22 4.87 -1.73
N ILE A 31 3.15 4.66 -0.42
CA ILE A 31 2.18 5.33 0.45
C ILE A 31 2.95 6.00 1.57
N GLU A 32 2.88 7.33 1.64
CA GLU A 32 3.40 8.11 2.75
C GLU A 32 2.25 8.48 3.68
N PHE A 33 2.44 8.30 4.99
CA PHE A 33 1.43 8.66 5.98
C PHE A 33 2.07 9.12 7.29
N ALA A 34 1.30 9.89 8.06
CA ALA A 34 1.62 10.26 9.44
C ALA A 34 0.84 9.38 10.42
N ALA A 35 1.52 8.89 11.46
CA ALA A 35 0.89 8.16 12.55
C ALA A 35 0.67 9.12 13.75
N PRO A 36 -0.54 9.63 14.02
CA PRO A 36 -0.79 10.46 15.20
C PRO A 36 -0.66 9.71 16.52
N ARG A 37 -0.76 8.37 16.50
CA ARG A 37 -0.72 7.48 17.66
C ARG A 37 0.14 6.25 17.38
N ASP A 38 0.50 5.51 18.42
CA ASP A 38 1.15 4.21 18.26
C ASP A 38 0.16 3.25 17.59
N VAL A 39 0.58 2.63 16.50
CA VAL A 39 -0.20 1.61 15.78
C VAL A 39 0.45 0.27 16.08
N ARG A 40 -0.30 -0.62 16.73
CA ARG A 40 0.14 -2.01 16.88
C ARG A 40 0.10 -2.62 15.47
N ALA A 41 1.28 -2.93 14.93
CA ALA A 41 1.40 -3.58 13.63
C ALA A 41 1.05 -5.07 13.76
N GLU A 42 -0.19 -5.36 14.16
CA GLU A 42 -0.85 -6.62 13.82
C GLU A 42 -1.54 -6.34 12.49
N ILE A 43 -0.76 -6.12 11.43
CA ILE A 43 -1.33 -5.85 10.10
C ILE A 43 -1.83 -7.21 9.58
N GLN A 44 -3.01 -7.60 10.07
CA GLN A 44 -3.62 -8.90 9.78
C GLN A 44 -4.22 -8.95 8.38
N GLU A 45 -4.49 -7.79 7.76
CA GLU A 45 -5.13 -7.76 6.46
C GLU A 45 -4.89 -6.45 5.71
N ILE A 46 -4.40 -6.53 4.47
CA ILE A 46 -4.45 -5.42 3.52
C ILE A 46 -5.62 -5.68 2.57
N ARG A 47 -6.74 -5.01 2.82
CA ARG A 47 -7.87 -5.01 1.88
C ARG A 47 -7.71 -3.87 0.89
N GLY A 48 -7.26 -4.20 -0.31
CA GLY A 48 -7.44 -3.31 -1.46
C GLY A 48 -8.86 -3.46 -1.99
N SER A 49 -9.70 -2.42 -1.87
CA SER A 49 -10.95 -2.37 -2.61
C SER A 49 -10.72 -1.60 -3.91
N SER A 50 -11.01 -2.25 -5.04
CA SER A 50 -11.12 -1.58 -6.34
C SER A 50 -12.56 -1.16 -6.58
N GLY A 51 -13.20 -0.46 -5.65
CA GLY A 51 -14.63 -0.11 -5.78
C GLY A 51 -15.49 -1.33 -6.13
N GLN A 52 -16.15 -1.32 -7.29
CA GLN A 52 -16.97 -2.43 -7.84
C GLN A 52 -16.18 -3.46 -8.69
N GLY A 53 -14.87 -3.31 -8.81
CA GLY A 53 -14.02 -4.15 -9.66
C GLY A 53 -13.30 -5.28 -8.90
N PRO A 54 -12.77 -6.27 -9.63
CA PRO A 54 -11.96 -7.36 -9.10
C PRO A 54 -10.62 -6.85 -8.56
N GLN A 55 -10.09 -7.51 -7.53
CA GLN A 55 -8.83 -7.13 -6.90
C GLN A 55 -7.71 -7.04 -7.95
N LEU A 56 -7.07 -5.86 -8.06
CA LEU A 56 -6.13 -5.57 -9.14
C LEU A 56 -4.67 -5.94 -8.84
N ILE A 57 -4.28 -5.95 -7.56
CA ILE A 57 -2.90 -6.20 -7.13
C ILE A 57 -2.85 -7.27 -6.04
N GLN A 58 -1.83 -8.11 -6.09
CA GLN A 58 -1.47 -9.00 -4.98
C GLN A 58 -0.77 -8.20 -3.90
N PHE A 59 -1.14 -8.45 -2.64
CA PHE A 59 -0.43 -7.95 -1.47
C PHE A 59 0.60 -8.99 -1.02
N PRO A 60 1.65 -8.59 -0.28
CA PRO A 60 2.65 -9.53 0.15
C PRO A 60 2.05 -10.49 1.19
N GLU A 61 2.38 -11.77 1.08
CA GLU A 61 2.03 -12.79 2.09
C GLU A 61 2.92 -12.66 3.34
N ASP A 62 4.10 -12.07 3.18
CA ASP A 62 5.05 -11.78 4.24
C ASP A 62 4.63 -10.57 5.11
N ASP A 63 5.25 -10.45 6.29
CA ASP A 63 5.04 -9.31 7.18
C ASP A 63 5.27 -7.99 6.44
N ILE A 64 4.20 -7.19 6.34
CA ILE A 64 4.21 -5.91 5.66
C ILE A 64 5.28 -4.98 6.24
N CYS A 65 5.67 -5.13 7.50
CA CYS A 65 6.70 -4.32 8.16
C CYS A 65 8.05 -4.31 7.44
N ALA A 66 8.36 -5.33 6.63
CA ALA A 66 9.55 -5.36 5.78
C ALA A 66 9.54 -4.28 4.68
N TYR A 67 8.35 -3.78 4.32
CA TYR A 67 8.14 -2.79 3.26
C TYR A 67 8.00 -1.36 3.81
N TRP A 68 8.08 -1.16 5.13
CA TRP A 68 7.87 0.15 5.77
C TRP A 68 9.20 0.77 6.14
N PHE A 69 9.29 2.08 5.95
CA PHE A 69 10.41 2.88 6.40
C PHE A 69 9.91 4.11 7.16
N PRO A 70 10.26 4.30 8.45
CA PRO A 70 11.00 3.38 9.31
C PRO A 70 10.30 2.02 9.51
N PRO A 71 11.02 0.94 9.88
CA PRO A 71 10.40 -0.35 10.17
C PRO A 71 9.50 -0.27 11.41
N CYS A 72 8.62 -1.25 11.54
CA CYS A 72 7.75 -1.42 12.70
C CYS A 72 8.54 -1.55 14.03
N PRO A 73 7.91 -1.22 15.18
CA PRO A 73 6.53 -0.78 15.35
C PRO A 73 6.29 0.67 14.88
N ILE A 74 5.08 0.93 14.40
CA ILE A 74 4.65 2.27 14.00
C ILE A 74 4.38 3.09 15.27
N LYS A 75 5.11 4.19 15.41
CA LYS A 75 5.09 5.06 16.60
C LYS A 75 4.39 6.37 16.32
N ALA A 76 3.75 6.90 17.36
CA ALA A 76 3.09 8.18 17.34
C ALA A 76 4.03 9.30 16.89
N LYS A 77 3.45 10.30 16.22
CA LYS A 77 4.08 11.54 15.76
C LYS A 77 5.27 11.30 14.80
N LYS A 78 5.24 10.20 14.05
CA LYS A 78 6.23 9.89 13.01
C LYS A 78 5.59 9.78 11.63
N PHE A 79 6.43 9.95 10.63
CA PHE A 79 6.12 9.73 9.22
C PHE A 79 6.71 8.41 8.77
N TYR A 80 5.99 7.76 7.86
CA TYR A 80 6.33 6.46 7.35
C TYR A 80 6.03 6.40 5.87
N ALA A 81 6.80 5.59 5.15
CA ALA A 81 6.57 5.24 3.76
C ALA A 81 6.46 3.71 3.63
N LEU A 82 5.38 3.24 3.01
CA LEU A 82 5.28 1.89 2.48
C LEU A 82 5.85 1.90 1.06
N LEU A 83 6.85 1.08 0.78
CA LEU A 83 7.40 0.89 -0.56
C LEU A 83 7.17 -0.55 -1.00
N TYR A 84 6.18 -0.74 -1.86
CA TYR A 84 5.76 -2.07 -2.30
C TYR A 84 5.79 -2.20 -3.83
N ARG A 85 6.15 -3.39 -4.31
CA ARG A 85 6.24 -3.69 -5.75
C ARG A 85 5.30 -4.83 -6.14
N PRO A 86 3.97 -4.61 -6.12
CA PRO A 86 3.02 -5.66 -6.44
C PRO A 86 3.07 -6.03 -7.92
N ARG A 87 2.70 -7.28 -8.20
CA ARG A 87 2.33 -7.72 -9.55
C ARG A 87 0.83 -7.50 -9.76
N VAL A 88 0.47 -6.95 -10.91
CA VAL A 88 -0.93 -6.78 -11.32
C VAL A 88 -1.52 -8.15 -11.64
N ASN A 89 -2.68 -8.45 -11.07
CA ASN A 89 -3.35 -9.74 -11.25
C ASN A 89 -3.60 -10.03 -12.74
N VAL A 90 -3.19 -11.22 -13.17
CA VAL A 90 -3.42 -11.70 -14.55
C VAL A 90 -4.88 -12.09 -14.71
N ASN A 91 -5.42 -12.76 -13.69
CA ASN A 91 -6.80 -13.18 -13.61
C ASN A 91 -7.51 -12.30 -12.60
N SER A 92 -8.44 -11.48 -13.07
CA SER A 92 -9.46 -10.85 -12.25
C SER A 92 -10.56 -11.88 -12.03
N LYS A 93 -10.43 -12.71 -11.00
CA LYS A 93 -11.55 -13.54 -10.51
C LYS A 93 -12.47 -12.70 -9.64
#